data_AF-A0A661HTJ0-F1
#
_entry.id   AF-A0A661HTJ0-F1
#
_cell.length_a   1.000
_cell.length_b   1.000
_cell.length_c   1.000
_cell.angle_alpha   90.00
_cell.angle_beta   90.00
_cell.angle_gamma   90.00
#
_symmetry.space_group_name_H-M   'P 1'
#
loop_
_entity.id
_entity.type
_entity.pdbx_description
1 polymer ?
#
loop_
_entity_poly.entity_id
_entity_poly.type
_entity_poly.pdbx_seq_one_letter_code
_entity_poly.pdbx_strand_id
1 'polypeptide(L)' 'MNNNKYSVTGKDKQGIKKTAILNHNQMIEILLNFAGGGYTEKQTRKAIIDYHQLRDSGMIKRKFKNTYYTFKLITE' A
#
# COMPACT_ATOMS: atom_id res chain seq x y z
N MET A 1 -2.55 -21.14 -2.56
CA MET A 1 -2.80 -19.67 -2.50
C MET A 1 -2.19 -19.15 -1.22
N ASN A 2 -1.31 -18.14 -1.28
CA ASN A 2 -0.77 -17.52 -0.07
C ASN A 2 -1.89 -16.76 0.64
N ASN A 3 -2.27 -17.19 1.84
CA ASN A 3 -3.22 -16.48 2.73
C ASN A 3 -2.60 -15.22 3.37
N ASN A 4 -1.68 -14.57 2.67
CA ASN A 4 -1.00 -13.40 3.19
C ASN A 4 -2.00 -12.24 3.26
N LYS A 5 -2.22 -11.73 4.47
CA LYS A 5 -2.98 -10.50 4.71
C LYS A 5 -2.01 -9.32 4.79
N TYR A 6 -2.48 -8.13 4.44
CA TYR A 6 -1.67 -6.92 4.40
C TYR A 6 -2.38 -5.81 5.16
N SER A 7 -1.74 -5.24 6.18
CA SER A 7 -2.21 -4.03 6.84
C SER A 7 -1.70 -2.81 6.09
N VAL A 8 -2.61 -1.94 5.66
CA VAL A 8 -2.30 -0.65 5.04
C VAL A 8 -2.77 0.46 5.95
N THR A 9 -1.84 1.26 6.45
CA THR A 9 -2.14 2.43 7.26
C THR A 9 -1.80 3.70 6.48
N GLY A 10 -2.80 4.47 6.10
CA GLY A 10 -2.66 5.80 5.51
C GLY A 10 -2.75 6.88 6.58
N LYS A 11 -1.81 7.84 6.56
CA LYS A 11 -1.82 9.06 7.38
C LYS A 11 -1.78 10.28 6.46
N ASP A 12 -2.80 11.12 6.51
CA ASP A 12 -2.82 12.37 5.74
C ASP A 12 -2.03 13.50 6.44
N LYS A 13 -1.96 14.68 5.80
CA LYS A 13 -1.30 15.88 6.34
C LYS A 13 -1.95 16.42 7.62
N GLN A 14 -3.22 16.13 7.87
CA GLN A 14 -3.94 16.54 9.08
C GLN A 14 -3.74 15.53 10.22
N GLY A 15 -3.06 14.42 9.93
CA GLY A 15 -2.74 13.39 10.91
C GLY A 15 -3.81 12.33 11.08
N ILE A 16 -4.87 12.36 10.27
CA ILE A 16 -5.93 11.35 10.29
C ILE A 16 -5.33 10.04 9.80
N LYS A 17 -5.42 9.01 10.64
CA LYS A 17 -4.95 7.67 10.36
C LYS A 17 -6.14 6.79 9.98
N LYS A 18 -6.03 6.10 8.85
CA LYS A 18 -6.95 5.03 8.46
C LYS A 18 -6.16 3.76 8.22
N THR A 19 -6.63 2.65 8.79
CA THR A 19 -6.03 1.33 8.63
C THR A 19 -7.02 0.39 7.96
N ALA A 20 -6.56 -0.37 6.97
CA ALA A 20 -7.33 -1.40 6.29
C ALA A 20 -6.52 -2.70 6.25
N ILE A 21 -7.20 -3.84 6.40
CA ILE A 21 -6.63 -5.17 6.18
C ILE A 21 -7.08 -5.64 4.81
N LEU A 22 -6.13 -5.98 3.96
CA LEU A 22 -6.35 -6.31 2.56
C LEU A 22 -5.78 -7.69 2.25
N ASN A 23 -6.45 -8.43 1.37
CA ASN A 23 -5.85 -9.57 0.69
C ASN A 23 -5.02 -9.12 -0.52
N HIS A 24 -4.38 -10.08 -1.21
CA HIS A 24 -3.55 -9.82 -2.39
C HIS A 24 -4.27 -9.00 -3.47
N ASN A 25 -5.51 -9.38 -3.80
CA ASN A 25 -6.29 -8.73 -4.87
C ASN A 25 -6.70 -7.32 -4.47
N GLN A 26 -7.19 -7.14 -3.23
CA GLN A 26 -7.57 -5.83 -2.70
C GLN A 26 -6.39 -4.85 -2.63
N MET A 27 -5.18 -5.37 -2.36
CA MET A 27 -3.97 -4.55 -2.38
C MET A 27 -3.66 -4.07 -3.79
N ILE A 28 -3.75 -4.95 -4.79
CA ILE A 28 -3.55 -4.57 -6.20
C ILE A 28 -4.60 -3.53 -6.62
N GLU A 29 -5.87 -3.72 -6.29
CA GLU A 29 -6.93 -2.77 -6.62
C GLU A 29 -6.67 -1.37 -6.02
N ILE A 30 -6.23 -1.28 -4.77
CA ILE A 30 -5.87 0.02 -4.16
C ILE A 30 -4.70 0.68 -4.88
N LEU A 31 -3.69 -0.08 -5.27
CA LEU A 31 -2.54 0.45 -6.01
C LEU A 31 -2.95 0.94 -7.41
N LEU A 32 -3.86 0.22 -8.09
CA LEU A 32 -4.42 0.66 -9.37
C LEU A 32 -5.30 1.89 -9.21
N ASN A 33 -6.09 1.98 -8.14
CA ASN A 33 -6.88 3.17 -7.82
C ASN A 33 -5.99 4.39 -7.56
N PHE A 34 -4.72 4.22 -7.17
CA PHE A 34 -3.77 5.34 -7.17
C PHE A 34 -3.49 5.85 -8.59
N ALA A 35 -3.33 4.99 -9.59
CA ALA A 35 -3.23 5.49 -10.98
C ALA A 35 -4.48 6.29 -11.39
N GLY A 36 -5.68 5.84 -11.00
CA GLY A 36 -6.93 6.56 -11.26
C GLY A 36 -7.09 7.87 -10.46
N GLY A 37 -6.51 7.95 -9.26
CA GLY A 37 -6.64 9.09 -8.34
C GLY A 37 -5.70 10.27 -8.61
N GLY A 38 -5.08 10.35 -9.79
CA GLY A 38 -4.19 11.45 -10.16
C GLY A 38 -2.74 11.32 -9.66
N TYR A 39 -2.31 10.10 -9.29
CA TYR A 39 -0.89 9.82 -9.09
C TYR A 39 -0.21 9.52 -10.43
N THR A 40 1.08 9.84 -10.53
CA THR A 40 1.80 9.60 -11.79
C THR A 40 2.02 8.11 -12.00
N GLU A 41 2.09 7.67 -13.26
CA GLU A 41 2.37 6.27 -13.60
C GLU A 41 3.65 5.76 -12.93
N LYS A 42 4.68 6.60 -12.80
CA LYS A 42 5.92 6.31 -12.07
C LYS A 42 5.66 6.04 -10.57
N GLN A 43 4.79 6.81 -9.93
CA GLN A 43 4.43 6.62 -8.52
C GLN A 43 3.68 5.30 -8.32
N THR A 44 2.74 4.99 -9.21
CA THR A 44 1.98 3.74 -9.18
C THR A 44 2.86 2.52 -9.43
N ARG A 45 3.68 2.52 -10.49
CA ARG A 45 4.62 1.43 -10.79
C ARG A 45 5.54 1.15 -9.61
N LYS A 46 6.09 2.20 -9.01
CA LYS A 46 6.98 2.05 -7.87
C LYS A 46 6.22 1.63 -6.59
N ALA A 47 4.90 1.83 -6.48
CA ALA A 47 4.11 1.30 -5.36
C ALA A 47 3.78 -0.20 -5.54
N ILE A 48 3.61 -0.65 -6.79
CA ILE A 48 3.49 -2.07 -7.15
C ILE A 48 4.81 -2.81 -6.87
N ILE A 49 5.96 -2.24 -7.26
CA ILE A 49 7.27 -2.82 -6.95
C ILE A 49 7.46 -2.99 -5.45
N ASP A 50 7.19 -1.93 -4.69
CA ASP A 50 7.22 -1.97 -3.23
C ASP A 50 6.31 -3.09 -2.71
N TYR A 51 5.06 -3.19 -3.17
CA TYR A 51 4.18 -4.28 -2.76
C TYR A 51 4.79 -5.69 -2.97
N HIS A 52 5.47 -5.91 -4.10
CA HIS A 52 6.16 -7.18 -4.34
C HIS A 52 7.33 -7.38 -3.37
N GLN A 53 8.10 -6.34 -3.06
CA GLN A 53 9.18 -6.37 -2.05
C GLN A 53 8.66 -6.58 -0.61
N LEU A 54 7.39 -6.27 -0.35
CA LEU A 54 6.78 -6.46 0.97
C LEU A 54 6.74 -7.93 1.40
N ARG A 55 6.75 -8.86 0.44
CA ARG A 55 6.84 -10.31 0.72
C ARG A 55 8.18 -10.67 1.37
N ASP A 56 9.22 -9.88 1.15
CA ASP A 56 10.57 -10.16 1.63
C ASP A 56 10.94 -9.35 2.89
N SER A 57 10.43 -8.11 3.04
CA SER A 57 10.78 -7.24 4.19
C SER A 57 9.75 -7.22 5.32
N GLY A 58 8.52 -7.68 5.07
CA GLY A 58 7.40 -7.62 6.02
C GLY A 58 6.82 -6.22 6.29
N MET A 59 7.48 -5.13 5.86
CA MET A 59 6.98 -3.77 6.02
C MET A 59 7.61 -2.79 5.03
N ILE A 60 6.78 -1.91 4.44
CA ILE A 60 7.22 -0.81 3.57
C ILE A 60 6.50 0.49 3.95
N LYS A 61 7.25 1.59 3.88
CA LYS A 61 6.73 2.95 4.11
C LYS A 61 6.87 3.77 2.83
N ARG A 62 5.80 4.49 2.50
CA ARG A 62 5.69 5.26 1.25
C ARG A 62 5.08 6.62 1.51
N LYS A 63 5.65 7.66 0.91
CA LYS A 63 5.04 8.99 0.85
C LYS A 63 4.46 9.22 -0.54
N PHE A 64 3.18 9.54 -0.58
CA PHE A 64 2.50 10.10 -1.74
C PHE A 64 2.22 11.58 -1.48
N LYS A 65 1.83 12.34 -2.53
CA LYS A 65 1.75 13.81 -2.57
C LYS A 65 1.27 14.44 -1.24
N ASN A 66 0.21 13.89 -0.63
CA ASN A 66 -0.33 14.36 0.64
C ASN A 66 -0.59 13.27 1.70
N THR A 67 -0.13 12.03 1.46
CA THR A 67 -0.48 10.90 2.33
C THR A 67 0.70 9.96 2.51
N TYR A 68 0.99 9.59 3.75
CA TYR A 68 1.98 8.59 4.11
C TYR A 68 1.30 7.25 4.28
N TYR A 69 1.68 6.25 3.49
CA TYR A 69 1.20 4.88 3.64
C TYR A 69 2.27 4.01 4.27
N THR A 70 1.86 3.18 5.23
CA THR A 70 2.66 2.09 5.77
C THR A 70 1.95 0.79 5.42
N PHE A 71 2.62 -0.04 4.65
CA PHE A 71 2.18 -1.37 4.29
C PHE A 71 2.92 -2.36 5.20
N LYS A 72 2.22 -3.33 5.78
CA LYS A 72 2.79 -4.36 6.66
C LYS A 72 2.21 -5.72 6.28
N LEU A 73 3.07 -6.71 6.09
CA LEU A 73 2.65 -8.09 5.92
C LEU A 73 2.15 -8.62 7.25
N ILE A 74 0.97 -9.23 7.24
CA ILE A 74 0.40 -9.98 8.34
C ILE A 74 0.50 -11.45 7.92
N THR A 75 1.51 -12.14 8.44
CA THR A 75 1.59 -13.60 8.36
C THR A 75 0.73 -14.16 9.48
N GLU A 76 -0.35 -14.87 9.12
CA GLU A 76 -1.04 -15.78 10.04
C GLU A 76 -0.22 -17.06 10.20
#